data_AF-A0A351TQ93-F1
#
_entry.id   AF-A0A351TQ93-F1
#
_cell.length_a   1.000
_cell.length_b   1.000
_cell.length_c   1.000
_cell.angle_alpha   90.00
_cell.angle_beta   90.00
_cell.angle_gamma   90.00
#
_symmetry.space_group_name_H-M   'P 1'
#
loop_
_entity.id
_entity.type
_entity.pdbx_description
1 polymer ?
#
loop_
_entity_poly.entity_id
_entity_poly.type
_entity_poly.pdbx_seq_one_letter_code
_entity_poly.pdbx_strand_id
1 'polypeptide(L)'
;MEQAEQILKEIIDKEGVDYLRKSACAVYHKLEGKVAPLLSRLILITLLADIPVKAKERSVSDLSKEIQKQCCLKKGISDQLAVMYVSLFNKENLAEWKEKNGQGFREFCSRRWQFEWSGEGVWNTGNAHADCYCSVTAEIEAVDAMIIKEEISKQLKANPFMTSEKIFQYYYNCLSKVLDADFEEYVTCDDYYPPVMEDYHLNCEDALTKICDEKGFKVVSFTCDGGMSDFEPNRSGWY
;
A
#
# COMPACT_ATOMS: atom_id res chain seq x y z
N MET A 1 22.31 0.14 22.25
CA MET A 1 20.90 0.22 22.71
C MET A 1 20.18 1.32 21.94
N GLU A 2 20.69 2.55 21.97
CA GLU A 2 20.13 3.71 21.24
C GLU A 2 19.85 3.45 19.75
N GLN A 3 20.81 2.88 19.00
CA GLN A 3 20.59 2.53 17.59
C GLN A 3 19.44 1.53 17.38
N ALA A 4 19.27 0.57 18.30
CA ALA A 4 18.17 -0.38 18.20
C ALA A 4 16.82 0.28 18.51
N GLU A 5 16.79 1.18 19.50
CA GLU A 5 15.62 2.00 19.82
C GLU A 5 15.16 2.83 18.62
N GLN A 6 16.09 3.51 17.95
CA GLN A 6 15.81 4.30 16.76
C GLN A 6 15.22 3.44 15.64
N ILE A 7 15.82 2.29 15.34
CA ILE A 7 15.30 1.37 14.31
C ILE A 7 13.90 0.86 14.69
N LEU A 8 13.66 0.54 15.96
CA LEU A 8 12.35 0.10 16.43
C LEU A 8 11.31 1.22 16.29
N LYS A 9 11.68 2.48 16.61
CA LYS A 9 10.81 3.64 16.39
C LYS A 9 10.49 3.81 14.91
N GLU A 10 11.49 3.76 14.02
CA GLU A 10 11.27 3.85 12.57
C GLU A 10 10.34 2.75 12.04
N ILE A 11 10.43 1.54 12.59
CA ILE A 11 9.51 0.45 12.24
C ILE A 11 8.09 0.78 12.67
N ILE A 12 7.91 1.25 13.91
CA ILE A 12 6.58 1.64 14.42
C ILE A 12 6.02 2.80 13.59
N ASP A 13 6.81 3.83 13.30
CA ASP A 13 6.41 5.01 12.54
C ASP A 13 5.91 4.65 11.13
N LYS A 14 6.40 3.54 10.56
CA LYS A 14 6.02 3.07 9.20
C LYS A 14 4.90 2.04 9.19
N GLU A 15 4.85 1.16 10.19
CA GLU A 15 4.03 -0.06 10.16
C GLU A 15 2.96 -0.11 11.26
N GLY A 16 3.02 0.80 12.22
CA GLY A 16 2.11 0.86 13.37
C GLY A 16 2.67 0.25 14.66
N VAL A 17 2.10 0.68 15.78
CA VAL A 17 2.54 0.32 17.15
C VAL A 17 2.53 -1.18 17.39
N ASP A 18 1.54 -1.89 16.85
CA ASP A 18 1.39 -3.33 17.07
C ASP A 18 2.24 -4.19 16.12
N TYR A 19 2.98 -3.58 15.19
CA TYR A 19 3.82 -4.32 14.24
C TYR A 19 4.92 -5.11 14.97
N LEU A 20 5.51 -4.53 16.02
CA LEU A 20 6.54 -5.20 16.82
C LEU A 20 6.07 -6.54 17.40
N ARG A 21 4.78 -6.61 17.75
CA ARG A 21 4.13 -7.81 18.25
C ARG A 21 3.74 -8.78 17.13
N LYS A 22 3.08 -8.28 16.09
CA LYS A 22 2.51 -9.10 15.00
C LYS A 22 3.58 -9.71 14.09
N SER A 23 4.77 -9.13 14.03
CA SER A 23 5.79 -9.51 13.04
C SER A 23 7.21 -9.56 13.63
N ALA A 24 7.36 -10.19 14.81
CA ALA A 24 8.63 -10.28 15.54
C ALA A 24 9.83 -10.75 14.69
N CYS A 25 9.65 -11.77 13.84
CA CYS A 25 10.72 -12.24 12.95
C CYS A 25 11.11 -11.20 11.87
N ALA A 26 10.13 -10.48 11.31
CA ALA A 26 10.41 -9.42 10.34
C ALA A 26 11.17 -8.26 11.00
N VAL A 27 10.84 -7.93 12.24
CA VAL A 27 11.60 -6.94 13.04
C VAL A 27 13.03 -7.40 13.27
N TYR A 28 13.24 -8.67 13.64
CA TYR A 28 14.58 -9.25 13.78
C TYR A 28 15.41 -9.08 12.51
N HIS A 29 14.88 -9.44 11.35
CA HIS A 29 15.59 -9.27 10.08
C HIS A 29 15.88 -7.81 9.73
N LYS A 30 14.98 -6.87 10.11
CA LYS A 30 15.23 -5.43 9.95
C LYS A 30 16.37 -4.91 10.87
N LEU A 31 16.64 -5.59 11.99
CA LEU A 31 17.72 -5.29 12.93
C LEU A 31 19.04 -5.99 12.56
N GLU A 32 18.97 -7.12 11.88
CA GLU A 32 20.12 -7.91 11.44
C GLU A 32 21.07 -7.08 10.55
N GLY A 33 22.37 -7.15 10.83
CA GLY A 33 23.38 -6.36 10.13
C GLY A 33 23.42 -4.86 10.50
N LYS A 34 22.42 -4.34 11.22
CA LYS A 34 22.38 -2.94 11.68
C LYS A 34 22.77 -2.76 13.13
N VAL A 35 22.51 -3.76 13.97
CA VAL A 35 22.92 -3.77 15.39
C VAL A 35 23.70 -5.04 15.71
N ALA A 36 24.35 -5.07 16.88
CA ALA A 36 25.11 -6.23 17.33
C ALA A 36 24.25 -7.51 17.30
N PRO A 37 24.73 -8.65 16.75
CA PRO A 37 23.92 -9.86 16.57
C PRO A 37 23.26 -10.37 17.86
N LEU A 38 23.96 -10.27 18.98
CA LEU A 38 23.41 -10.63 20.29
C LEU A 38 22.22 -9.74 20.67
N LEU A 39 22.30 -8.44 20.41
CA LEU A 39 21.22 -7.50 20.71
C LEU A 39 19.99 -7.79 19.85
N SER A 40 20.14 -8.09 18.56
CA SER A 40 19.02 -8.48 17.69
C SER A 40 18.30 -9.71 18.22
N ARG A 41 19.05 -10.73 18.68
CA ARG A 41 18.48 -11.95 19.27
C ARG A 41 17.78 -11.68 20.59
N LEU A 42 18.35 -10.84 21.45
CA LEU A 42 17.71 -10.44 22.71
C LEU A 42 16.39 -9.69 22.44
N ILE A 43 16.39 -8.78 21.48
CA ILE A 43 15.17 -8.08 21.07
C ILE A 43 14.14 -9.09 20.57
N LEU A 44 14.49 -10.01 19.67
CA LEU A 44 13.58 -11.05 19.20
C LEU A 44 12.93 -11.83 20.36
N ILE A 45 13.71 -12.27 21.35
CA ILE A 45 13.19 -12.98 22.54
C ILE A 45 12.17 -12.10 23.29
N THR A 46 12.46 -10.81 23.48
CA THR A 46 11.53 -9.89 24.15
C THR A 46 10.27 -9.61 23.33
N LEU A 47 10.36 -9.58 21.99
CA LEU A 47 9.20 -9.43 21.11
C LEU A 47 8.28 -10.65 21.23
N LEU A 48 8.85 -11.86 21.20
CA LEU A 48 8.10 -13.11 21.36
C LEU A 48 7.44 -13.25 22.74
N ALA A 49 7.96 -12.56 23.76
CA ALA A 49 7.41 -12.50 25.11
C ALA A 49 6.43 -11.33 25.35
N ASP A 50 5.98 -10.65 24.28
CA ASP A 50 5.04 -9.51 24.33
C ASP A 50 5.53 -8.35 25.24
N ILE A 51 6.85 -8.20 25.43
CA ILE A 51 7.42 -7.11 26.24
C ILE A 51 7.04 -5.71 25.74
N PRO A 52 7.03 -5.40 24.43
CA PRO A 52 6.62 -4.09 23.93
C PRO A 52 5.21 -3.68 24.36
N VAL A 53 4.27 -4.62 24.46
CA VAL A 53 2.90 -4.34 24.92
C VAL A 53 2.90 -3.91 26.36
N LYS A 54 3.65 -4.63 27.21
CA LYS A 54 3.76 -4.37 28.65
C LYS A 54 4.54 -3.08 28.94
N ALA A 55 5.44 -2.69 28.06
CA ALA A 55 6.27 -1.50 28.22
C ALA A 55 5.46 -0.19 28.21
N LYS A 56 4.29 -0.17 27.55
CA LYS A 56 3.43 1.01 27.42
C LYS A 56 2.93 1.57 28.76
N GLU A 57 2.86 0.73 29.80
CA GLU A 57 2.20 1.05 31.07
C GLU A 57 3.08 0.79 32.30
N ARG A 58 4.32 0.34 32.11
CA ARG A 58 5.18 -0.13 33.20
C ARG A 58 6.39 0.77 33.42
N SER A 59 6.81 0.85 34.68
CA SER A 59 8.09 1.44 35.05
C SER A 59 9.26 0.56 34.55
N VAL A 60 10.46 1.15 34.43
CA VAL A 60 11.69 0.41 34.10
C VAL A 60 11.92 -0.75 35.06
N SER A 61 11.67 -0.56 36.37
CA SER A 61 11.90 -1.58 37.38
C SER A 61 10.98 -2.79 37.20
N ASP A 62 9.69 -2.53 36.95
CA ASP A 62 8.70 -3.60 36.79
C ASP A 62 8.87 -4.32 35.46
N LEU A 63 9.21 -3.57 34.39
CA LEU A 63 9.50 -4.16 33.09
C LEU A 63 10.76 -5.01 33.12
N SER A 64 11.81 -4.59 33.83
CA SER A 64 13.03 -5.41 33.99
C SER A 64 12.75 -6.73 34.71
N LYS A 65 11.96 -6.72 35.79
CA LYS A 65 11.55 -7.97 36.48
C LYS A 65 10.76 -8.89 35.55
N GLU A 66 9.90 -8.31 34.71
CA GLU A 66 9.12 -9.07 33.73
C GLU A 66 10.02 -9.69 32.66
N ILE A 67 10.98 -8.94 32.13
CA ILE A 67 11.96 -9.44 31.15
C ILE A 67 12.80 -10.58 31.76
N GLN A 68 13.25 -10.45 33.01
CA GLN A 68 13.97 -11.53 33.70
C GLN A 68 13.11 -12.79 33.79
N LYS A 69 11.84 -12.64 34.19
CA LYS A 69 10.91 -13.75 34.38
C LYS A 69 10.52 -14.44 33.07
N GLN A 70 10.20 -13.67 32.03
CA GLN A 70 9.66 -14.21 30.77
C GLN A 70 10.72 -14.57 29.74
N CYS A 71 11.85 -13.86 29.75
CA CYS A 71 12.92 -14.06 28.78
C CYS A 71 14.14 -14.79 29.38
N CYS A 72 14.10 -15.13 30.67
CA CYS A 72 15.19 -15.80 31.41
C CYS A 72 16.53 -15.04 31.32
N LEU A 73 16.49 -13.71 31.25
CA LEU A 73 17.67 -12.86 31.10
C LEU A 73 18.26 -12.44 32.43
N LYS A 74 19.57 -12.17 32.46
CA LYS A 74 20.24 -11.59 33.63
C LYS A 74 19.72 -10.18 33.90
N LYS A 75 19.71 -9.77 35.18
CA LYS A 75 19.26 -8.45 35.62
C LYS A 75 19.88 -7.30 34.81
N GLY A 76 21.20 -7.27 34.65
CA GLY A 76 21.86 -6.16 33.93
C GLY A 76 21.39 -5.99 32.48
N ILE A 77 21.18 -7.09 31.74
CA ILE A 77 20.65 -7.05 30.36
C ILE A 77 19.17 -6.64 30.38
N SER A 78 18.41 -7.16 31.34
CA SER A 78 16.98 -6.87 31.49
C SER A 78 16.73 -5.40 31.83
N ASP A 79 17.56 -4.80 32.69
CA ASP A 79 17.51 -3.38 33.04
C ASP A 79 17.77 -2.52 31.79
N GLN A 80 18.77 -2.86 30.97
CA GLN A 80 19.07 -2.14 29.73
C GLN A 80 17.93 -2.23 28.71
N LEU A 81 17.36 -3.42 28.50
CA LEU A 81 16.22 -3.62 27.61
C LEU A 81 14.98 -2.90 28.13
N ALA A 82 14.75 -2.89 29.44
CA ALA A 82 13.65 -2.18 30.05
C ALA A 82 13.76 -0.66 29.84
N VAL A 83 14.94 -0.08 30.02
CA VAL A 83 15.20 1.35 29.74
C VAL A 83 14.88 1.66 28.28
N MET A 84 15.40 0.87 27.34
CA MET A 84 15.16 1.04 25.91
C MET A 84 13.66 1.01 25.56
N TYR A 85 12.92 0.02 26.06
CA TYR A 85 11.49 -0.09 25.78
C TYR A 85 10.66 1.02 26.44
N VAL A 86 10.96 1.41 27.68
CA VAL A 86 10.25 2.51 28.34
C VAL A 86 10.56 3.85 27.65
N SER A 87 11.79 4.04 27.17
CA SER A 87 12.18 5.19 26.35
C SER A 87 11.43 5.21 25.01
N LEU A 88 11.37 4.07 24.33
CA LEU A 88 10.64 3.91 23.07
C LEU A 88 9.15 4.21 23.22
N PHE A 89 8.51 3.69 24.27
CA PHE A 89 7.08 3.89 24.57
C PHE A 89 6.84 5.06 25.53
N ASN A 90 7.66 6.11 25.45
CA ASN A 90 7.43 7.32 26.22
C ASN A 90 6.10 8.01 25.83
N LYS A 91 5.66 8.96 26.66
CA LYS A 91 4.38 9.66 26.48
C LYS A 91 4.29 10.43 25.16
N GLU A 92 5.41 11.00 24.70
CA GLU A 92 5.47 11.80 23.47
C GLU A 92 5.26 10.91 22.24
N ASN A 93 6.01 9.81 22.13
CA ASN A 93 5.87 8.82 21.06
C ASN A 93 4.46 8.21 21.05
N LEU A 94 3.91 7.87 22.22
CA LEU A 94 2.55 7.33 22.32
C LEU A 94 1.49 8.33 21.86
N ALA A 95 1.65 9.62 22.17
CA ALA A 95 0.75 10.67 21.69
C ALA A 95 0.87 10.84 20.17
N GLU A 96 2.09 10.93 19.64
CA GLU A 96 2.38 11.02 18.20
C GLU A 96 1.72 9.86 17.42
N TRP A 97 1.90 8.63 17.90
CA TRP A 97 1.34 7.43 17.29
C TRP A 97 -0.19 7.36 17.39
N LYS A 98 -0.78 7.94 18.44
CA LYS A 98 -2.23 8.03 18.57
C LYS A 98 -2.82 9.01 17.54
N GLU A 99 -2.14 10.13 17.27
CA GLU A 99 -2.56 11.11 16.27
C GLU A 99 -2.41 10.57 14.84
N LYS A 100 -1.28 9.89 14.55
CA LYS A 100 -1.01 9.24 13.26
C LYS A 100 -2.00 8.13 12.91
N ASN A 101 -2.68 7.55 13.92
CA ASN A 101 -3.61 6.46 13.69
C ASN A 101 -4.76 6.87 12.75
N GLY A 102 -4.84 6.22 11.59
CA GLY A 102 -5.82 6.51 10.54
C GLY A 102 -5.65 7.88 9.89
N GLN A 103 -4.53 8.57 10.11
CA GLN A 103 -4.27 9.88 9.51
C GLN A 103 -4.22 9.78 7.98
N GLY A 104 -3.46 8.83 7.43
CA GLY A 104 -3.36 8.67 5.97
C GLY A 104 -4.70 8.33 5.31
N PHE A 105 -5.60 7.63 6.00
CA PHE A 105 -6.97 7.41 5.51
C PHE A 105 -7.80 8.70 5.48
N ARG A 106 -7.72 9.51 6.54
CA ARG A 106 -8.39 10.83 6.58
C ARG A 106 -7.86 11.75 5.48
N GLU A 107 -6.55 11.81 5.31
CA GLU A 107 -5.89 12.57 4.26
C GLU A 107 -6.33 12.09 2.87
N PHE A 108 -6.36 10.78 2.65
CA PHE A 108 -6.81 10.15 1.40
C PHE A 108 -8.21 10.59 1.01
N CYS A 109 -9.16 10.58 1.96
CA CYS A 109 -10.55 10.95 1.70
C CYS A 109 -10.76 12.46 1.55
N SER A 110 -9.81 13.29 1.98
CA SER A 110 -9.97 14.76 2.03
C SER A 110 -9.48 15.48 0.77
N ARG A 111 -8.81 14.77 -0.15
CA ARG A 111 -8.19 15.35 -1.34
C ARG A 111 -8.65 14.68 -2.62
N ARG A 112 -8.45 15.39 -3.72
CA ARG A 112 -8.57 14.84 -5.08
C ARG A 112 -7.30 14.13 -5.46
N TRP A 113 -7.45 13.14 -6.33
CA TRP A 113 -6.36 12.31 -6.82
C TRP A 113 -6.34 12.33 -8.33
N GLN A 114 -5.17 12.59 -8.89
CA GLN A 114 -4.93 12.48 -10.31
C GLN A 114 -4.62 11.02 -10.64
N PHE A 115 -5.47 10.42 -11.47
CA PHE A 115 -5.32 9.10 -12.03
C PHE A 115 -4.90 9.23 -13.49
N GLU A 116 -3.78 8.61 -13.83
CA GLU A 116 -3.24 8.59 -15.18
C GLU A 116 -3.12 7.13 -15.61
N TRP A 117 -3.62 6.80 -16.79
CA TRP A 117 -3.57 5.44 -17.33
C TRP A 117 -3.27 5.49 -18.82
N SER A 118 -2.57 4.47 -19.30
CA SER A 118 -2.28 4.27 -20.72
C SER A 118 -2.49 2.81 -21.08
N GLY A 119 -3.26 2.57 -22.14
CA GLY A 119 -3.47 1.25 -22.72
C GLY A 119 -2.78 1.14 -24.08
N GLU A 120 -2.19 -0.03 -24.33
CA GLU A 120 -1.62 -0.41 -25.62
C GLU A 120 -2.12 -1.82 -25.96
N GLY A 121 -2.51 -2.02 -27.20
CA GLY A 121 -3.15 -3.26 -27.66
C GLY A 121 -3.04 -3.39 -29.17
N VAL A 122 -3.24 -4.60 -29.68
CA VAL A 122 -3.11 -4.88 -31.11
C VAL A 122 -4.39 -5.51 -31.61
N TRP A 123 -5.06 -4.81 -32.53
CA TRP A 123 -6.13 -5.42 -33.32
C TRP A 123 -5.48 -6.29 -34.40
N ASN A 124 -5.86 -7.57 -34.51
CA ASN A 124 -5.24 -8.49 -35.47
C ASN A 124 -6.24 -9.55 -35.98
N THR A 125 -6.43 -9.58 -37.30
CA THR A 125 -7.37 -10.50 -37.98
C THR A 125 -6.68 -11.66 -38.70
N GLY A 126 -5.38 -11.85 -38.45
CA GLY A 126 -4.53 -12.80 -39.16
C GLY A 126 -4.12 -12.34 -40.56
N ASN A 127 -4.89 -11.46 -41.21
CA ASN A 127 -4.55 -10.85 -42.51
C ASN A 127 -4.03 -9.42 -42.39
N ALA A 128 -4.28 -8.76 -41.26
CA ALA A 128 -3.77 -7.43 -40.98
C ALA A 128 -3.78 -7.15 -39.48
N HIS A 129 -3.01 -6.13 -39.10
CA HIS A 129 -2.98 -5.62 -37.74
C HIS A 129 -2.91 -4.09 -37.70
N ALA A 130 -3.28 -3.54 -36.56
CA ALA A 130 -3.08 -2.14 -36.22
C ALA A 130 -2.78 -2.01 -34.73
N ASP A 131 -1.77 -1.21 -34.39
CA ASP A 131 -1.43 -0.90 -33.02
C ASP A 131 -2.38 0.20 -32.51
N CYS A 132 -3.03 -0.08 -31.40
CA CYS A 132 -4.01 0.79 -30.77
C CYS A 132 -3.43 1.32 -29.46
N TYR A 133 -3.60 2.61 -29.20
CA TYR A 133 -3.18 3.25 -27.96
C TYR A 133 -4.27 4.15 -27.41
N CYS A 134 -4.32 4.27 -26.09
CA CYS A 134 -5.17 5.22 -25.39
C CYS A 134 -4.43 5.78 -24.18
N SER A 135 -4.61 7.06 -23.90
CA SER A 135 -4.15 7.71 -22.68
C SER A 135 -5.30 8.44 -22.00
N VAL A 136 -5.36 8.32 -20.68
CA VAL A 136 -6.41 8.86 -19.83
C VAL A 136 -5.79 9.66 -18.71
N THR A 137 -6.36 10.83 -18.45
CA THR A 137 -6.13 11.60 -17.22
C THR A 137 -7.48 11.90 -16.58
N ALA A 138 -7.63 11.55 -15.31
CA ALA A 138 -8.85 11.80 -14.55
C ALA A 138 -8.52 12.36 -13.15
N GLU A 139 -9.36 13.25 -12.64
CA GLU A 139 -9.39 13.58 -11.22
C GLU A 139 -10.50 12.79 -10.54
N ILE A 140 -10.17 12.07 -9.47
CA ILE A 140 -11.15 11.33 -8.65
C ILE A 140 -11.16 11.87 -7.22
N GLU A 141 -12.33 11.86 -6.58
CA GLU A 141 -12.49 12.25 -5.17
C GLU A 141 -13.35 11.24 -4.41
N ALA A 142 -13.04 11.04 -3.14
CA ALA A 142 -13.82 10.16 -2.27
C ALA A 142 -15.16 10.82 -1.91
N VAL A 143 -16.26 10.15 -2.20
CA VAL A 143 -17.62 10.61 -1.87
C VAL A 143 -18.29 9.71 -0.81
N ASP A 144 -17.88 8.44 -0.71
CA ASP A 144 -18.32 7.51 0.32
C ASP A 144 -17.14 6.89 1.06
N ALA A 145 -16.76 7.53 2.17
CA ALA A 145 -15.68 7.05 3.03
C ALA A 145 -16.03 5.73 3.76
N MET A 146 -17.31 5.33 3.86
CA MET A 146 -17.67 4.05 4.48
C MET A 146 -17.33 2.89 3.56
N ILE A 147 -17.70 2.97 2.28
CA ILE A 147 -17.36 1.95 1.27
C ILE A 147 -15.84 1.74 1.22
N ILE A 148 -15.09 2.83 1.07
CA ILE A 148 -13.62 2.79 1.01
C ILE A 148 -13.06 2.14 2.29
N LYS A 149 -13.53 2.57 3.46
CA LYS A 149 -13.05 2.04 4.75
C LYS A 149 -13.33 0.55 4.92
N GLU A 150 -14.49 0.07 4.48
CA GLU A 150 -14.84 -1.35 4.55
C GLU A 150 -13.90 -2.19 3.67
N GLU A 151 -13.66 -1.74 2.45
CA GLU A 151 -12.79 -2.40 1.48
C GLU A 151 -11.34 -2.52 1.99
N ILE A 152 -10.74 -1.42 2.45
CA ILE A 152 -9.34 -1.41 2.92
C ILE A 152 -9.21 -1.75 4.42
N SER A 153 -10.29 -2.17 5.08
CA SER A 153 -10.33 -2.40 6.53
C SER A 153 -9.25 -3.39 7.02
N LYS A 154 -8.99 -4.45 6.26
CA LYS A 154 -7.95 -5.44 6.57
C LYS A 154 -6.55 -4.84 6.52
N GLN A 155 -6.30 -3.99 5.52
CA GLN A 155 -5.03 -3.30 5.33
C GLN A 155 -4.78 -2.27 6.44
N LEU A 156 -5.80 -1.48 6.81
CA LEU A 156 -5.72 -0.52 7.92
C LEU A 156 -5.55 -1.22 9.28
N LYS A 157 -6.17 -2.39 9.49
CA LYS A 157 -5.93 -3.21 10.70
C LYS A 157 -4.52 -3.78 10.76
N ALA A 158 -3.92 -4.07 9.61
CA ALA A 158 -2.55 -4.56 9.51
C ALA A 158 -1.55 -3.43 9.74
N ASN A 159 -1.71 -2.30 9.05
CA ASN A 159 -0.91 -1.08 9.18
C ASN A 159 -1.82 0.15 9.37
N PRO A 160 -2.08 0.57 10.62
CA PRO A 160 -2.89 1.75 10.92
C PRO A 160 -2.28 3.08 10.50
N PHE A 161 -0.99 3.09 10.16
CA PHE A 161 -0.24 4.27 9.72
C PHE A 161 -0.02 4.28 8.20
N MET A 162 -0.80 3.48 7.46
CA MET A 162 -0.79 3.50 6.01
C MET A 162 -0.99 4.93 5.50
N THR A 163 -0.08 5.39 4.63
CA THR A 163 -0.12 6.73 4.05
C THR A 163 -1.21 6.84 3.00
N SER A 164 -1.65 8.06 2.74
CA SER A 164 -2.66 8.32 1.72
C SER A 164 -2.24 7.81 0.34
N GLU A 165 -0.94 7.93 0.00
CA GLU A 165 -0.35 7.49 -1.27
C GLU A 165 -0.40 5.98 -1.44
N LYS A 166 -0.19 5.21 -0.36
CA LYS A 166 -0.32 3.74 -0.42
C LYS A 166 -1.77 3.31 -0.64
N ILE A 167 -2.72 4.04 -0.06
CA ILE A 167 -4.15 3.80 -0.28
C ILE A 167 -4.49 4.12 -1.74
N PHE A 168 -4.01 5.25 -2.26
CA PHE A 168 -4.22 5.59 -3.66
C PHE A 168 -3.57 4.58 -4.60
N GLN A 169 -2.36 4.10 -4.34
CA GLN A 169 -1.72 3.07 -5.17
C GLN A 169 -2.55 1.79 -5.25
N TYR A 170 -3.21 1.40 -4.14
CA TYR A 170 -4.12 0.27 -4.15
C TYR A 170 -5.28 0.49 -5.13
N TYR A 171 -5.93 1.66 -5.06
CA TYR A 171 -7.02 2.00 -5.96
C TYR A 171 -6.57 2.21 -7.40
N TYR A 172 -5.43 2.86 -7.63
CA TYR A 172 -4.79 2.98 -8.94
C TYR A 172 -4.70 1.61 -9.60
N ASN A 173 -4.11 0.62 -8.92
CA ASN A 173 -3.98 -0.73 -9.47
C ASN A 173 -5.33 -1.42 -9.73
N CYS A 174 -6.37 -1.10 -8.96
CA CYS A 174 -7.71 -1.64 -9.19
C CYS A 174 -8.36 -1.00 -10.42
N LEU A 175 -8.29 0.33 -10.54
CA LEU A 175 -8.85 1.09 -11.66
C LEU A 175 -8.13 0.72 -12.97
N SER A 176 -6.79 0.70 -12.97
CA SER A 176 -6.01 0.31 -14.14
C SER A 176 -6.39 -1.07 -14.64
N LYS A 177 -6.57 -2.06 -13.75
CA LYS A 177 -6.98 -3.42 -14.17
C LYS A 177 -8.35 -3.47 -14.86
N VAL A 178 -9.28 -2.60 -14.46
CA VAL A 178 -10.59 -2.53 -15.13
C VAL A 178 -10.42 -1.93 -16.51
N LEU A 179 -9.65 -0.84 -16.63
CA LEU A 179 -9.39 -0.20 -17.92
C LEU A 179 -8.55 -1.07 -18.85
N ASP A 180 -7.59 -1.83 -18.34
CA ASP A 180 -6.79 -2.78 -19.11
C ASP A 180 -7.70 -3.84 -19.76
N ALA A 181 -8.67 -4.36 -18.99
CA ALA A 181 -9.60 -5.38 -19.48
C ALA A 181 -10.62 -4.80 -20.48
N ASP A 182 -11.18 -3.62 -20.18
CA ASP A 182 -12.12 -2.92 -21.06
C ASP A 182 -11.47 -2.53 -22.40
N PHE A 183 -10.23 -2.04 -22.34
CA PHE A 183 -9.45 -1.67 -23.53
C PHE A 183 -9.13 -2.88 -24.40
N GLU A 184 -8.65 -3.97 -23.80
CA GLU A 184 -8.36 -5.20 -24.54
C GLU A 184 -9.61 -5.74 -25.24
N GLU A 185 -10.76 -5.74 -24.55
CA GLU A 185 -12.03 -6.13 -25.13
C GLU A 185 -12.41 -5.20 -26.29
N TYR A 186 -12.29 -3.89 -26.11
CA TYR A 186 -12.59 -2.92 -27.17
C TYR A 186 -11.71 -3.12 -28.41
N VAL A 187 -10.41 -3.31 -28.21
CA VAL A 187 -9.44 -3.48 -29.30
C VAL A 187 -9.65 -4.80 -30.04
N THR A 188 -10.14 -5.84 -29.37
CA THR A 188 -10.23 -7.20 -29.95
C THR A 188 -11.66 -7.67 -30.27
N CYS A 189 -12.68 -6.82 -30.06
CA CYS A 189 -14.08 -7.26 -30.16
C CYS A 189 -14.57 -7.55 -31.60
N ASP A 190 -13.95 -6.98 -32.63
CA ASP A 190 -14.37 -7.14 -34.03
C ASP A 190 -13.23 -7.77 -34.86
N ASP A 191 -13.51 -8.89 -35.53
CA ASP A 191 -12.54 -9.62 -36.37
C ASP A 191 -12.48 -9.12 -37.83
N TYR A 192 -13.27 -8.11 -38.20
CA TYR A 192 -13.46 -7.62 -39.56
C TYR A 192 -13.05 -6.16 -39.74
N TYR A 193 -13.32 -5.31 -38.75
CA TYR A 193 -12.98 -3.89 -38.78
C TYR A 193 -12.05 -3.49 -37.63
N PRO A 194 -11.03 -2.65 -37.89
CA PRO A 194 -10.23 -2.10 -36.81
C PRO A 194 -11.07 -1.20 -35.90
N PRO A 195 -10.73 -1.12 -34.60
CA PRO A 195 -11.45 -0.27 -33.66
C PRO A 195 -11.29 1.21 -34.05
N VAL A 196 -12.31 2.02 -33.76
CA VAL A 196 -12.24 3.48 -33.89
C VAL A 196 -11.73 4.02 -32.55
N MET A 197 -10.42 4.26 -32.47
CA MET A 197 -9.79 4.61 -31.19
C MET A 197 -10.21 5.99 -30.67
N GLU A 198 -10.62 6.90 -31.56
CA GLU A 198 -11.18 8.20 -31.20
C GLU A 198 -12.51 8.06 -30.41
N ASP A 199 -13.25 6.97 -30.63
CA ASP A 199 -14.55 6.72 -29.97
C ASP A 199 -14.42 6.00 -28.62
N TYR A 200 -13.24 5.43 -28.32
CA TYR A 200 -13.02 4.69 -27.06
C TYR A 200 -13.22 5.57 -25.80
N HIS A 201 -13.11 6.89 -25.92
CA HIS A 201 -13.29 7.81 -24.80
C HIS A 201 -14.64 7.61 -24.06
N LEU A 202 -15.72 7.27 -24.78
CA LEU A 202 -17.03 7.03 -24.17
C LEU A 202 -17.04 5.77 -23.31
N ASN A 203 -16.51 4.66 -23.86
CA ASN A 203 -16.42 3.39 -23.13
C ASN A 203 -15.52 3.53 -21.91
N CYS A 204 -14.39 4.21 -22.07
CA CYS A 204 -13.43 4.43 -21.00
C CYS A 204 -14.00 5.29 -19.87
N GLU A 205 -14.71 6.38 -20.20
CA GLU A 205 -15.38 7.23 -19.20
C GLU A 205 -16.45 6.44 -18.43
N ASP A 206 -17.27 5.65 -19.13
CA ASP A 206 -18.31 4.81 -18.54
C ASP A 206 -17.71 3.73 -17.63
N ALA A 207 -16.68 3.03 -18.09
CA ALA A 207 -15.97 2.00 -17.32
C ALA A 207 -15.34 2.59 -16.06
N LEU A 208 -14.64 3.72 -16.18
CA LEU A 208 -14.01 4.41 -15.05
C LEU A 208 -15.05 4.92 -14.05
N THR A 209 -16.11 5.57 -14.53
CA THR A 209 -17.18 6.11 -13.68
C THR A 209 -17.86 5.01 -12.89
N LYS A 210 -18.20 3.90 -13.56
CA LYS A 210 -18.83 2.74 -12.91
C LYS A 210 -17.96 2.16 -11.80
N ILE A 211 -16.69 1.90 -12.07
CA ILE A 211 -15.80 1.34 -11.02
C ILE A 211 -15.54 2.37 -9.92
N CYS A 212 -15.46 3.67 -10.23
CA CYS A 212 -15.34 4.70 -9.21
C CYS A 212 -16.56 4.70 -8.26
N ASP A 213 -17.77 4.68 -8.80
CA ASP A 213 -19.00 4.64 -8.02
C ASP A 213 -19.08 3.41 -7.12
N GLU A 214 -18.76 2.22 -7.65
CA GLU A 214 -18.70 0.97 -6.89
C GLU A 214 -17.71 1.02 -5.72
N LYS A 215 -16.65 1.84 -5.85
CA LYS A 215 -15.56 1.98 -4.87
C LYS A 215 -15.73 3.19 -3.95
N GLY A 216 -16.82 3.94 -4.07
CA GLY A 216 -17.10 5.11 -3.24
C GLY A 216 -16.38 6.40 -3.68
N PHE A 217 -15.97 6.47 -4.94
CA PHE A 217 -15.39 7.66 -5.58
C PHE A 217 -16.37 8.30 -6.54
N LYS A 218 -16.02 9.50 -6.96
CA LYS A 218 -16.61 10.20 -8.09
C LYS A 218 -15.50 10.68 -9.02
N VAL A 219 -15.73 10.58 -10.32
CA VAL A 219 -14.89 11.23 -11.35
C VAL A 219 -15.28 12.72 -11.42
N VAL A 220 -14.31 13.60 -11.23
CA VAL A 220 -14.46 15.06 -11.21
C VAL A 220 -14.15 15.66 -12.57
N SER A 221 -13.11 15.19 -13.22
CA SER A 221 -12.71 15.54 -14.58
C SER A 221 -12.15 14.31 -15.27
N PHE A 222 -12.28 14.29 -16.59
CA PHE A 222 -11.84 13.20 -17.44
C PHE A 222 -11.33 13.76 -18.77
N THR A 223 -10.22 13.21 -19.27
CA THR A 223 -9.69 13.47 -20.60
C THR A 223 -9.13 12.16 -21.12
N CYS A 224 -9.45 11.83 -22.36
CA CYS A 224 -9.03 10.62 -23.04
C CYS A 224 -8.56 10.99 -24.44
N ASP A 225 -7.42 10.45 -24.84
CA ASP A 225 -6.87 10.58 -26.17
C ASP A 225 -6.53 9.18 -26.69
N GLY A 226 -7.19 8.80 -27.78
CA GLY A 226 -7.05 7.50 -28.41
C GLY A 226 -6.48 7.67 -29.82
N GLY A 227 -5.65 6.72 -30.24
CA GLY A 227 -5.17 6.69 -31.61
C GLY A 227 -4.78 5.30 -32.05
N MET A 228 -4.58 5.18 -33.35
CA MET A 228 -4.29 3.93 -34.03
C MET A 228 -3.19 4.15 -35.06
N SER A 229 -2.34 3.14 -35.27
CA SER A 229 -1.40 3.12 -36.37
C SER A 229 -2.10 2.99 -37.72
N ASP A 230 -1.35 3.20 -38.80
CA ASP A 230 -1.80 2.77 -40.13
C ASP A 230 -2.02 1.25 -40.16
N PHE A 231 -2.91 0.81 -41.04
CA PHE A 231 -3.22 -0.60 -41.25
C PHE A 231 -2.06 -1.33 -41.93
N GLU A 232 -1.54 -2.37 -41.29
CA GLU A 232 -0.47 -3.18 -41.84
C GLU A 232 -0.97 -4.57 -42.24
N PRO A 233 -0.88 -4.97 -43.53
CA PRO A 233 -1.23 -6.31 -43.95
C PRO A 233 -0.20 -7.32 -43.42
N ASN A 234 -0.68 -8.43 -42.87
CA ASN A 234 0.16 -9.55 -42.47
C ASN A 234 0.69 -10.22 -43.74
N ARG A 235 1.91 -9.86 -44.14
CA ARG A 235 2.58 -10.49 -45.28
C ARG A 235 2.90 -11.94 -44.93
N SER A 236 2.00 -12.85 -45.27
CA SER A 236 2.34 -14.26 -45.41
C SER A 236 3.41 -14.36 -46.49
N GLY A 237 4.63 -14.72 -46.08
CA GLY A 237 5.72 -15.00 -47.01
C GLY A 237 5.31 -16.18 -47.90
N TRP A 238 4.93 -15.89 -49.13
CA TRP A 238 4.87 -16.89 -50.19
C TRP A 238 6.31 -17.19 -50.61
N TYR A 239 6.91 -18.21 -50.00
CA TYR A 239 8.06 -18.94 -50.54
C TYR A 239 7.58 -20.23 -51.21
#